data_AF-A0A2V8V177-F1
#
_entry.id   AF-A0A2V8V177-F1
#
_cell.length_a   1.000
_cell.length_b   1.000
_cell.length_c   1.000
_cell.angle_alpha   90.00
_cell.angle_beta   90.00
_cell.angle_gamma   90.00
#
_symmetry.space_group_name_H-M   'P 1'
#
loop_
_entity.id
_entity.type
_entity.pdbx_description
1 polymer ?
#
loop_
_entity_poly.entity_id
_entity_poly.type
_entity_poly.pdbx_seq_one_letter_code
_entity_poly.pdbx_strand_id
1 'polypeptide(L)'
;MSQVTGIACEGTQAADIVTVMLDFNHNNGFYKNPLIAVWGGRINDMVPLSYSSPYTLETRAHWVPNPAGEPKYYLQLNERFTHVADEKIGPFSYDFAQYAPWEFNVRAISPENCPCDSSQTRYMAGGWYQDEGRTMGLAVAMPSGNFPGGKVEGGFNSDYMWRNRNFHLGSSESLDGISSKALVWFVMAGPWTNALAFARSLPDLK
;
A
#
# COMPACT_ATOMS: atom_id res chain seq x y z
N MET A 1 8.96 -24.48 11.26
CA MET A 1 7.55 -24.05 11.42
C MET A 1 7.48 -22.61 10.94
N SER A 2 6.79 -22.35 9.82
CA SER A 2 6.53 -21.00 9.34
C SER A 2 5.43 -20.38 10.21
N GLN A 3 5.72 -19.24 10.82
CA GLN A 3 4.75 -18.49 11.61
C GLN A 3 3.81 -17.80 10.62
N VAL A 4 2.64 -18.39 10.37
CA VAL A 4 1.60 -17.79 9.52
C VAL A 4 0.58 -17.11 10.43
N THR A 5 0.64 -15.78 10.53
CA THR A 5 -0.46 -14.99 11.07
C THR A 5 -1.34 -14.61 9.88
N GLY A 6 -2.56 -15.15 9.82
CA GLY A 6 -3.53 -14.80 8.78
C GLY A 6 -4.94 -14.81 9.34
N ILE A 7 -5.69 -13.73 9.09
CA ILE A 7 -7.14 -13.71 9.24
C ILE A 7 -7.69 -14.29 7.94
N ALA A 8 -8.19 -15.53 8.00
CA ALA A 8 -9.01 -16.10 6.94
C ALA A 8 -10.48 -15.93 7.38
N CYS A 9 -11.17 -14.96 6.77
CA CYS A 9 -12.63 -14.97 6.75
C CYS A 9 -13.07 -15.83 5.54
N GLU A 10 -14.36 -16.11 5.38
CA GLU A 10 -14.90 -17.08 4.43
C GLU A 10 -14.17 -17.10 3.05
N GLY A 11 -13.52 -18.23 2.73
CA GLY A 11 -12.80 -18.40 1.47
C GLY A 11 -11.45 -17.67 1.41
N THR A 12 -11.26 -16.83 0.39
CA THR A 12 -10.03 -16.04 0.20
C THR A 12 -10.15 -14.61 0.72
N GLN A 13 -11.33 -14.20 1.23
CA GLN A 13 -11.54 -12.87 1.78
C GLN A 13 -10.88 -12.77 3.16
N ALA A 14 -10.10 -11.71 3.40
CA ALA A 14 -9.40 -11.52 4.66
C ALA A 14 -10.07 -10.43 5.51
N ALA A 15 -10.11 -9.19 5.01
CA ALA A 15 -10.64 -8.05 5.74
C ALA A 15 -11.01 -6.89 4.79
N ASP A 16 -12.04 -6.13 5.17
CA ASP A 16 -12.36 -4.83 4.59
C ASP A 16 -12.14 -3.75 5.66
N ILE A 17 -11.38 -2.72 5.31
CA ILE A 17 -11.00 -1.62 6.20
C ILE A 17 -11.34 -0.30 5.52
N VAL A 18 -12.02 0.60 6.24
CA VAL A 18 -12.23 1.97 5.78
C VAL A 18 -11.55 2.92 6.75
N THR A 19 -10.66 3.75 6.22
CA THR A 19 -9.91 4.76 6.97
C THR A 19 -10.24 6.14 6.45
N VAL A 20 -10.40 7.09 7.36
CA VAL A 20 -10.48 8.52 7.04
C VAL A 20 -9.21 9.18 7.55
N MET A 21 -8.52 9.91 6.67
CA MET A 21 -7.26 10.56 7.02
C MET A 21 -7.51 11.79 7.90
N LEU A 22 -6.64 11.98 8.90
CA LEU A 22 -6.64 13.20 9.71
C LEU A 22 -5.86 14.30 8.99
N ASP A 23 -6.40 15.51 8.96
CA ASP A 23 -5.69 16.70 8.50
C ASP A 23 -4.82 17.25 9.65
N PHE A 24 -3.53 16.89 9.63
CA PHE A 24 -2.55 17.38 10.59
C PHE A 24 -1.99 18.77 10.24
N ASN A 25 -2.32 19.34 9.07
CA ASN A 25 -1.64 20.51 8.52
C ASN A 25 -2.48 21.80 8.58
N HIS A 26 -3.74 21.74 9.01
CA HIS A 26 -4.46 22.93 9.42
C HIS A 26 -4.11 23.30 10.86
N ASN A 27 -3.45 24.46 11.04
CA ASN A 27 -3.15 25.15 12.31
C ASN A 27 -4.34 25.20 13.31
N ASN A 28 -4.67 24.09 13.98
CA ASN A 28 -5.87 23.94 14.83
C ASN A 28 -7.19 24.34 14.16
N GLY A 29 -7.26 24.34 12.83
CA GLY A 29 -8.40 24.78 12.05
C GLY A 29 -9.18 23.59 11.50
N PHE A 30 -10.51 23.66 11.53
CA PHE A 30 -11.35 22.68 10.86
C PHE A 30 -11.13 22.72 9.35
N TYR A 31 -11.20 21.57 8.67
CA TYR A 31 -11.26 21.55 7.22
C TYR A 31 -12.40 22.46 6.73
N LYS A 32 -12.12 23.31 5.73
CA LYS A 32 -13.00 24.43 5.35
C LYS A 32 -14.40 23.98 4.93
N ASN A 33 -14.52 22.78 4.36
CA ASN A 33 -15.81 22.20 3.98
C ASN A 33 -16.16 21.08 4.97
N PRO A 34 -17.04 21.31 5.96
CA PRO A 34 -17.30 20.31 7.00
C PRO A 34 -17.76 18.98 6.40
N LEU A 35 -17.08 17.91 6.78
CA LEU A 35 -17.45 16.56 6.40
C LEU A 35 -18.48 16.02 7.40
N ILE A 36 -19.58 15.46 6.89
CA ILE A 36 -20.61 14.80 7.70
C ILE A 36 -20.57 13.31 7.36
N ALA A 37 -20.31 12.46 8.36
CA ALA A 37 -20.49 11.02 8.20
C ALA A 37 -21.94 10.68 8.49
N VAL A 38 -22.53 9.84 7.65
CA VAL A 38 -23.85 9.25 7.89
C VAL A 38 -23.67 7.74 8.05
N TRP A 39 -24.06 7.21 9.21
CA TRP A 39 -24.05 5.78 9.50
C TRP A 39 -25.43 5.34 9.97
N GLY A 40 -25.97 4.26 9.39
CA GLY A 40 -27.31 3.77 9.73
C GLY A 40 -28.43 4.81 9.55
N GLY A 41 -28.27 5.74 8.60
CA GLY A 41 -29.23 6.82 8.34
C GLY A 41 -29.18 7.98 9.34
N ARG A 42 -28.15 8.06 10.20
CA ARG A 42 -27.96 9.14 11.17
C ARG A 42 -26.60 9.80 11.00
N ILE A 43 -26.49 11.07 11.35
CA ILE A 43 -25.19 11.75 11.46
C ILE A 43 -24.37 11.03 12.53
N ASN A 44 -23.17 10.60 12.18
CA ASN A 44 -22.22 9.98 13.10
C ASN A 44 -21.66 11.07 14.04
N ASP A 45 -21.91 10.91 15.33
CA ASP A 45 -21.49 11.80 16.41
C ASP A 45 -20.26 11.28 17.18
N MET A 46 -19.80 10.06 16.89
CA MET A 46 -18.68 9.42 17.60
C MET A 46 -17.30 9.93 17.17
N VAL A 47 -17.17 10.44 15.94
CA VAL A 47 -15.90 10.92 15.39
C VAL A 47 -16.08 12.34 14.88
N PRO A 48 -15.40 13.36 15.46
CA PRO A 48 -15.42 14.71 14.94
C PRO A 48 -14.63 14.74 13.63
N LEU A 49 -15.29 14.44 12.50
CA LEU A 49 -14.73 14.53 11.15
C LEU A 49 -14.28 15.94 10.75
N SER A 50 -14.53 16.92 11.62
CA SER A 50 -14.01 18.27 11.48
C SER A 50 -12.47 18.32 11.44
N TYR A 51 -11.78 17.28 11.93
CA TYR A 51 -10.34 17.07 11.82
C TYR A 51 -9.91 16.15 10.67
N SER A 52 -10.86 15.66 9.88
CA SER A 52 -10.56 14.78 8.77
C SER A 52 -10.24 15.57 7.51
N SER A 53 -9.28 15.08 6.74
CA SER A 53 -9.08 15.53 5.36
C SER A 53 -10.23 14.98 4.48
N PRO A 54 -10.49 15.57 3.30
CA PRO A 54 -11.53 15.11 2.37
C PRO A 54 -11.15 13.81 1.65
N TYR A 55 -10.32 12.96 2.27
CA TYR A 55 -9.84 11.72 1.68
C TYR A 55 -10.21 10.50 2.51
N THR A 56 -10.71 9.48 1.83
CA THR A 56 -10.96 8.16 2.40
C THR A 56 -10.10 7.11 1.71
N LEU A 57 -9.62 6.14 2.47
CA LEU A 57 -8.95 4.94 1.97
C LEU A 57 -9.79 3.72 2.33
N GLU A 58 -10.29 3.02 1.32
CA GLU A 58 -10.88 1.69 1.48
C GLU A 58 -9.85 0.63 1.07
N THR A 59 -9.55 -0.31 1.96
CA THR A 59 -8.64 -1.44 1.69
C THR A 59 -9.44 -2.74 1.78
N ARG A 60 -9.47 -3.50 0.70
CA ARG A 60 -10.01 -4.86 0.64
C ARG A 60 -8.88 -5.85 0.49
N ALA A 61 -8.69 -6.68 1.50
CA ALA A 61 -7.61 -7.66 1.56
C ALA A 61 -8.12 -9.05 1.20
N HIS A 62 -7.44 -9.73 0.28
CA HIS A 62 -7.75 -11.11 -0.08
C HIS A 62 -6.50 -11.93 -0.40
N TRP A 63 -6.59 -13.23 -0.18
CA TRP A 63 -5.51 -14.18 -0.41
C TRP A 63 -5.46 -14.59 -1.90
N VAL A 64 -4.29 -14.47 -2.51
CA VAL A 64 -4.01 -14.93 -3.87
C VAL A 64 -3.02 -16.09 -3.88
N PRO A 65 -3.18 -17.10 -4.75
CA PRO A 65 -2.26 -18.22 -4.79
C PRO A 65 -0.83 -17.77 -5.07
N ASN A 66 0.13 -18.31 -4.31
CA ASN A 66 1.54 -18.21 -4.66
C ASN A 66 1.87 -19.35 -5.65
N PRO A 67 2.26 -19.04 -6.91
CA PRO A 67 2.60 -20.06 -7.90
C PRO A 67 3.75 -20.99 -7.50
N ALA A 68 4.63 -20.54 -6.60
CA ALA A 68 5.73 -21.36 -6.09
C ALA A 68 5.30 -22.36 -5.00
N GLY A 69 4.04 -22.28 -4.53
CA GLY A 69 3.44 -23.24 -3.60
C GLY A 69 3.76 -23.01 -2.12
N GLU A 70 4.84 -22.31 -1.77
CA GLU A 70 5.20 -22.02 -0.37
C GLU A 70 5.72 -20.57 -0.16
N PRO A 71 5.08 -19.78 0.75
CA PRO A 71 3.81 -20.07 1.42
C PRO A 71 2.67 -20.20 0.41
N LYS A 72 1.56 -20.88 0.75
CA LYS A 72 0.48 -21.21 -0.20
C LYS A 72 -0.18 -19.99 -0.84
N TYR A 73 -0.24 -18.88 -0.11
CA TYR A 73 -0.90 -17.65 -0.54
C TYR A 73 -0.04 -16.42 -0.23
N TYR A 74 -0.20 -15.40 -1.07
CA TYR A 74 0.18 -14.02 -0.78
C TYR A 74 -1.06 -13.19 -0.49
N LEU A 75 -0.89 -12.05 0.18
CA LEU A 75 -1.98 -11.14 0.47
C LEU A 75 -2.01 -10.05 -0.60
N GLN A 76 -3.13 -9.89 -1.29
CA GLN A 76 -3.39 -8.77 -2.17
C GLN A 76 -4.23 -7.74 -1.41
N LEU A 77 -3.84 -6.48 -1.49
CA LEU A 77 -4.54 -5.34 -0.93
C LEU A 77 -5.06 -4.50 -2.08
N ASN A 78 -6.37 -4.55 -2.33
CA ASN A 78 -7.03 -3.63 -3.24
C ASN A 78 -7.40 -2.37 -2.48
N GLU A 79 -6.81 -1.26 -2.85
CA GLU A 79 -7.03 0.03 -2.20
C GLU A 79 -7.78 0.99 -3.11
N ARG A 80 -8.69 1.76 -2.52
CA ARG A 80 -9.40 2.84 -3.19
C ARG A 80 -9.24 4.12 -2.38
N PHE A 81 -8.38 5.01 -2.87
CA PHE A 81 -8.31 6.38 -2.40
C PHE A 81 -9.43 7.19 -3.05
N THR A 82 -10.23 7.89 -2.26
CA THR A 82 -11.31 8.74 -2.78
C THR A 82 -11.19 10.12 -2.18
N HIS A 83 -11.17 11.13 -3.06
CA HIS A 83 -11.36 12.52 -2.69
C HIS A 83 -12.86 12.84 -2.76
N VAL A 84 -13.43 13.29 -1.64
CA VAL A 84 -14.88 13.51 -1.51
C VAL A 84 -15.29 14.96 -1.63
N ALA A 85 -14.33 15.88 -1.84
CA ALA A 85 -14.59 17.30 -2.02
C ALA A 85 -14.27 17.74 -3.46
N ASP A 86 -15.03 18.71 -3.97
CA ASP A 86 -14.79 19.28 -5.30
C ASP A 86 -13.71 20.37 -5.25
N GLU A 87 -12.47 19.95 -5.02
CA GLU A 87 -11.32 20.86 -4.86
C GLU A 87 -10.11 20.43 -5.69
N LYS A 88 -9.31 21.41 -6.10
CA LYS A 88 -8.02 21.16 -6.73
C LYS A 88 -6.92 21.27 -5.67
N ILE A 89 -6.34 20.14 -5.32
CA ILE A 89 -5.32 20.02 -4.26
C ILE A 89 -3.92 19.93 -4.88
N GLY A 90 -3.80 19.34 -6.07
CA GLY A 90 -2.53 19.12 -6.74
C GLY A 90 -1.93 17.74 -6.47
N PRO A 91 -0.62 17.55 -6.72
CA PRO A 91 0.02 16.24 -6.63
C PRO A 91 -0.05 15.64 -5.22
N PHE A 92 -0.54 14.41 -5.14
CA PHE A 92 -0.52 13.59 -3.94
C PHE A 92 0.61 12.57 -4.04
N SER A 93 1.40 12.41 -2.99
CA SER A 93 2.38 11.31 -2.89
C SER A 93 1.71 10.10 -2.26
N TYR A 94 1.64 9.01 -3.01
CA TYR A 94 1.17 7.72 -2.54
C TYR A 94 2.37 6.92 -2.05
N ASP A 95 2.32 6.51 -0.79
CA ASP A 95 3.39 5.75 -0.14
C ASP A 95 2.81 4.52 0.55
N PHE A 96 3.24 3.33 0.11
CA PHE A 96 3.00 2.09 0.82
C PHE A 96 4.25 1.74 1.62
N ALA A 97 4.15 1.81 2.95
CA ALA A 97 5.24 1.49 3.86
C ALA A 97 5.09 0.07 4.43
N GLN A 98 6.08 -0.78 4.16
CA GLN A 98 6.23 -2.09 4.79
C GLN A 98 7.24 -2.00 5.92
N TYR A 99 6.86 -2.40 7.13
CA TYR A 99 7.76 -2.46 8.29
C TYR A 99 8.09 -3.92 8.63
N ALA A 100 9.38 -4.24 8.75
CA ALA A 100 9.86 -5.61 8.92
C ALA A 100 10.24 -5.94 10.38
N PRO A 101 10.16 -7.22 10.78
CA PRO A 101 10.72 -7.72 12.04
C PRO A 101 12.20 -7.36 12.23
N TRP A 102 12.63 -7.34 13.49
CA TRP A 102 13.97 -6.89 13.83
C TRP A 102 15.07 -7.87 13.43
N GLU A 103 14.72 -9.13 13.20
CA GLU A 103 15.62 -10.19 12.76
C GLU A 103 16.01 -10.03 11.29
N PHE A 104 15.24 -9.25 10.52
CA PHE A 104 15.49 -9.06 9.09
C PHE A 104 16.49 -7.93 8.87
N ASN A 105 17.63 -8.25 8.25
CA ASN A 105 18.77 -7.35 8.08
C ASN A 105 19.29 -7.27 6.65
N VAL A 106 18.75 -8.10 5.74
CA VAL A 106 19.16 -8.14 4.34
C VAL A 106 18.06 -7.53 3.47
N ARG A 107 18.45 -6.58 2.62
CA ARG A 107 17.54 -5.86 1.73
C ARG A 107 17.44 -6.56 0.38
N ALA A 108 16.25 -6.52 -0.22
CA ALA A 108 16.08 -6.87 -1.62
C ALA A 108 15.16 -5.86 -2.30
N ILE A 109 15.47 -5.49 -3.53
CA ILE A 109 14.65 -4.58 -4.33
C ILE A 109 14.81 -4.93 -5.81
N SER A 110 13.75 -4.78 -6.58
CA SER A 110 13.76 -4.90 -8.03
C SER A 110 12.60 -4.12 -8.66
N PRO A 111 12.84 -3.39 -9.75
CA PRO A 111 14.16 -2.97 -10.26
C PRO A 111 14.92 -2.07 -9.27
N GLU A 112 16.23 -2.01 -9.43
CA GLU A 112 17.10 -1.11 -8.68
C GLU A 112 17.18 0.27 -9.38
N ASN A 113 17.59 1.31 -8.65
CA ASN A 113 17.83 2.65 -9.18
C ASN A 113 16.61 3.37 -9.79
N CYS A 114 15.41 3.09 -9.29
CA CYS A 114 14.20 3.88 -9.57
C CYS A 114 14.14 5.14 -8.68
N PRO A 115 13.49 6.24 -9.11
CA PRO A 115 12.22 6.25 -9.85
C PRO A 115 12.31 5.84 -11.31
N CYS A 116 11.45 4.92 -11.73
CA CYS A 116 11.39 4.38 -13.08
C CYS A 116 10.09 4.82 -13.77
N ASP A 117 10.15 5.06 -15.07
CA ASP A 117 8.96 5.36 -15.85
C ASP A 117 8.03 4.13 -15.87
N SER A 118 6.76 4.33 -15.55
CA SER A 118 5.74 3.27 -15.53
C SER A 118 5.55 2.58 -16.88
N SER A 119 5.92 3.23 -17.99
CA SER A 119 5.90 2.62 -19.33
C SER A 119 7.09 1.70 -19.61
N GLN A 120 8.19 1.84 -18.86
CA GLN A 120 9.44 1.09 -19.04
C GLN A 120 9.63 -0.03 -18.02
N THR A 121 8.87 0.01 -16.92
CA THR A 121 8.95 -0.94 -15.81
C THR A 121 7.56 -1.46 -15.50
N ARG A 122 7.39 -2.78 -15.39
CA ARG A 122 6.07 -3.40 -15.14
C ARG A 122 5.68 -3.48 -13.66
N TYR A 123 6.66 -3.51 -12.77
CA TYR A 123 6.43 -3.67 -11.34
C TYR A 123 7.53 -2.97 -10.53
N MET A 124 7.23 -2.65 -9.28
CA MET A 124 8.21 -2.37 -8.24
C MET A 124 8.03 -3.37 -7.11
N ALA A 125 9.11 -3.97 -6.62
CA ALA A 125 9.09 -4.91 -5.52
C ALA A 125 10.31 -4.74 -4.62
N GLY A 126 10.14 -5.02 -3.33
CA GLY A 126 11.27 -5.06 -2.40
C GLY A 126 10.84 -5.36 -0.97
N GLY A 127 11.82 -5.49 -0.09
CA GLY A 127 11.58 -5.80 1.31
C GLY A 127 12.82 -6.28 2.05
N TRP A 128 12.57 -6.96 3.16
CA TRP A 128 13.59 -7.34 4.13
C TRP A 128 13.58 -8.84 4.42
N TYR A 129 14.78 -9.37 4.65
CA TYR A 129 15.07 -10.79 4.80
C TYR A 129 16.02 -11.06 5.96
N GLN A 130 15.91 -12.26 6.52
CA GLN A 130 16.68 -12.68 7.69
C GLN A 130 18.18 -12.87 7.40
N ASP A 131 18.52 -13.36 6.20
CA ASP A 131 19.87 -13.75 5.81
C ASP A 131 20.18 -13.44 4.34
N GLU A 132 21.46 -13.60 3.96
CA GLU A 132 21.96 -13.37 2.59
C GLU A 132 21.33 -14.32 1.57
N GLY A 133 20.88 -15.49 2.00
CA GLY A 133 20.14 -16.43 1.16
C GLY A 133 18.73 -15.93 0.84
N ARG A 134 18.22 -14.94 1.57
CA ARG A 134 16.89 -14.32 1.41
C ARG A 134 15.78 -15.36 1.32
N THR A 135 15.92 -16.43 2.11
CA THR A 135 14.99 -17.57 2.11
C THR A 135 13.77 -17.33 3.00
N MET A 136 13.90 -16.48 4.02
CA MET A 136 12.83 -16.06 4.91
C MET A 136 12.80 -14.54 4.99
N GLY A 137 11.66 -13.95 4.64
CA GLY A 137 11.48 -12.51 4.66
C GLY A 137 10.06 -12.08 4.34
N LEU A 138 9.92 -10.77 4.16
CA LEU A 138 8.68 -10.11 3.76
C LEU A 138 9.03 -9.11 2.66
N ALA A 139 8.42 -9.30 1.49
CA ALA A 139 8.45 -8.34 0.40
C ALA A 139 7.07 -7.75 0.16
N VAL A 140 7.05 -6.56 -0.44
CA VAL A 140 5.87 -5.96 -1.02
C VAL A 140 6.11 -5.61 -2.47
N ALA A 141 5.05 -5.60 -3.27
CA ALA A 141 5.11 -5.23 -4.67
C ALA A 141 3.86 -4.47 -5.12
N MET A 142 4.04 -3.67 -6.17
CA MET A 142 2.96 -3.08 -6.96
C MET A 142 3.21 -3.28 -8.45
N PRO A 143 2.17 -3.46 -9.27
CA PRO A 143 2.27 -3.25 -10.70
C PRO A 143 2.42 -1.75 -10.99
N SER A 144 3.27 -1.39 -11.95
CA SER A 144 3.43 0.02 -12.35
C SER A 144 2.19 0.62 -12.98
N GLY A 145 1.28 -0.24 -13.48
CA GLY A 145 -0.05 0.15 -13.94
C GLY A 145 -0.92 0.81 -12.86
N ASN A 146 -0.52 0.75 -11.57
CA ASN A 146 -1.10 1.61 -10.54
C ASN A 146 -0.96 3.11 -10.88
N PHE A 147 0.06 3.50 -11.64
CA PHE A 147 0.40 4.90 -11.94
C PHE A 147 0.74 5.09 -13.43
N PRO A 148 -0.24 4.95 -14.33
CA PRO A 148 0.01 5.03 -15.78
C PRO A 148 0.53 6.41 -16.18
N GLY A 149 1.65 6.45 -16.91
CA GLY A 149 2.30 7.71 -17.32
C GLY A 149 3.05 8.43 -16.19
N GLY A 150 3.06 7.86 -14.98
CA GLY A 150 3.82 8.34 -13.83
C GLY A 150 5.18 7.67 -13.70
N LYS A 151 5.88 8.01 -12.62
CA LYS A 151 7.08 7.31 -12.17
C LYS A 151 6.79 6.51 -10.93
N VAL A 152 7.30 5.29 -10.88
CA VAL A 152 7.20 4.41 -9.72
C VAL A 152 8.55 4.28 -9.06
N GLU A 153 8.56 4.24 -7.74
CA GLU A 153 9.78 4.14 -6.96
C GLU A 153 9.65 3.12 -5.83
N GLY A 154 10.81 2.66 -5.36
CA GLY A 154 10.94 1.73 -4.26
C GLY A 154 12.21 2.08 -3.50
N GLY A 155 12.14 2.15 -2.18
CA GLY A 155 13.24 2.69 -1.40
C GLY A 155 13.28 2.20 0.05
N PHE A 156 14.47 2.28 0.63
CA PHE A 156 14.69 2.06 2.06
C PHE A 156 14.96 3.42 2.69
N ASN A 157 14.00 3.92 3.46
CA ASN A 157 14.07 5.23 4.07
C ASN A 157 14.62 5.16 5.49
N SER A 158 15.15 6.27 5.99
CA SER A 158 15.40 6.42 7.42
C SER A 158 14.06 6.72 8.13
N ASP A 159 13.49 5.72 8.76
CA ASP A 159 12.35 5.87 9.68
C ASP A 159 12.81 5.46 11.07
N TYR A 160 13.14 6.46 11.89
CA TYR A 160 13.71 6.25 13.22
C TYR A 160 12.71 5.60 14.18
N MET A 161 11.41 5.86 14.01
CA MET A 161 10.38 5.24 14.84
C MET A 161 10.35 3.72 14.65
N TRP A 162 10.73 3.25 13.46
CA TRP A 162 10.79 1.83 13.10
C TRP A 162 12.20 1.33 12.79
N ARG A 163 13.21 2.01 13.36
CA ARG A 163 14.64 1.64 13.32
C ARG A 163 15.17 1.31 11.91
N ASN A 164 14.70 2.04 10.89
CA ASN A 164 15.16 1.93 9.50
C ASN A 164 14.98 0.53 8.86
N ARG A 165 14.01 -0.26 9.33
CA ARG A 165 13.59 -1.54 8.72
C ARG A 165 12.27 -1.41 7.97
N ASN A 166 12.23 -0.40 7.10
CA ASN A 166 11.10 -0.15 6.24
C ASN A 166 11.49 -0.40 4.78
N PHE A 167 10.49 -0.70 3.96
CA PHE A 167 10.59 -0.58 2.52
C PHE A 167 9.35 0.16 2.04
N HIS A 168 9.56 1.16 1.20
CA HIS A 168 8.52 2.03 0.69
C HIS A 168 8.32 1.76 -0.79
N LEU A 169 7.07 1.76 -1.23
CA LEU A 169 6.67 1.81 -2.63
C LEU A 169 5.94 3.13 -2.86
N GLY A 170 6.45 3.92 -3.80
CA GLY A 170 6.04 5.30 -3.98
C GLY A 170 5.64 5.65 -5.41
N SER A 171 4.74 6.61 -5.54
CA SER A 171 4.52 7.40 -6.75
C SER A 171 3.79 8.69 -6.41
N SER A 172 3.63 9.58 -7.40
CA SER A 172 2.87 10.82 -7.23
C SER A 172 1.93 11.06 -8.40
N GLU A 173 0.68 11.44 -8.08
CA GLU A 173 -0.34 11.81 -9.04
C GLU A 173 -1.37 12.72 -8.36
N SER A 174 -2.02 13.63 -9.10
CA SER A 174 -3.14 14.39 -8.55
C SER A 174 -4.38 13.51 -8.35
N LEU A 175 -5.14 13.81 -7.29
CA LEU A 175 -6.50 13.29 -7.10
C LEU A 175 -7.43 14.49 -6.81
N ASP A 176 -7.68 15.26 -7.87
CA ASP A 176 -8.45 16.50 -7.82
C ASP A 176 -9.96 16.22 -8.04
N GLY A 177 -10.80 17.11 -7.52
CA GLY A 177 -12.25 17.04 -7.61
C GLY A 177 -12.82 15.79 -6.92
N ILE A 178 -14.12 15.54 -7.11
CA ILE A 178 -14.76 14.32 -6.62
C ILE A 178 -14.31 13.14 -7.49
N SER A 179 -13.29 12.41 -7.03
CA SER A 179 -12.64 11.37 -7.81
C SER A 179 -12.10 10.24 -6.92
N SER A 180 -11.88 9.07 -7.53
CA SER A 180 -11.26 7.92 -6.87
C SER A 180 -10.11 7.38 -7.68
N LYS A 181 -9.09 6.88 -6.99
CA LYS A 181 -7.98 6.12 -7.55
C LYS A 181 -7.94 4.72 -6.95
N ALA A 182 -7.85 3.72 -7.83
CA ALA A 182 -7.62 2.34 -7.43
C ALA A 182 -6.12 2.04 -7.43
N LEU A 183 -5.68 1.29 -6.44
CA LEU A 183 -4.31 0.82 -6.26
C LEU A 183 -4.36 -0.65 -5.87
N VAL A 184 -3.35 -1.42 -6.27
CA VAL A 184 -3.16 -2.77 -5.75
C VAL A 184 -1.75 -2.95 -5.21
N TRP A 185 -1.67 -3.56 -4.04
CA TRP A 185 -0.42 -3.94 -3.39
C TRP A 185 -0.41 -5.44 -3.13
N PHE A 186 0.76 -6.04 -3.12
CA PHE A 186 0.94 -7.45 -2.80
C PHE A 186 1.93 -7.57 -1.65
N VAL A 187 1.56 -8.29 -0.60
CA VAL A 187 2.42 -8.62 0.53
C VAL A 187 2.79 -10.10 0.42
N MET A 188 4.10 -10.35 0.31
CA MET A 188 4.67 -11.64 -0.09
C MET A 188 5.67 -12.10 0.97
N ALA A 189 5.21 -12.97 1.87
CA ALA A 189 6.09 -13.64 2.82
C ALA A 189 6.86 -14.79 2.17
N GLY A 190 8.03 -15.13 2.70
CA GLY A 190 8.85 -16.25 2.23
C GLY A 190 10.04 -15.82 1.36
N PRO A 191 10.56 -16.69 0.48
CA PRO A 191 11.80 -16.43 -0.25
C PRO A 191 11.71 -15.28 -1.25
N TRP A 192 12.76 -14.47 -1.36
CA TRP A 192 12.84 -13.38 -2.34
C TRP A 192 12.68 -13.86 -3.77
N THR A 193 13.25 -15.02 -4.10
CA THR A 193 13.15 -15.61 -5.45
C THR A 193 11.69 -15.84 -5.86
N ASN A 194 10.84 -16.28 -4.92
CA ASN A 194 9.43 -16.53 -5.17
C ASN A 194 8.65 -15.21 -5.28
N ALA A 195 8.91 -14.27 -4.36
CA ALA A 195 8.29 -12.95 -4.36
C ALA A 195 8.62 -12.18 -5.66
N LEU A 196 9.89 -12.21 -6.09
CA LEU A 196 10.33 -11.56 -7.33
C LEU A 196 9.71 -12.22 -8.58
N ALA A 197 9.62 -13.55 -8.61
CA ALA A 197 8.98 -14.25 -9.71
C ALA A 197 7.48 -13.89 -9.82
N PHE A 198 6.78 -13.81 -8.67
CA PHE A 198 5.39 -13.38 -8.62
C PHE A 198 5.22 -11.92 -9.06
N ALA A 199 6.06 -11.00 -8.55
CA ALA A 199 6.03 -9.59 -8.94
C ALA A 199 6.22 -9.39 -10.45
N ARG A 200 7.12 -10.17 -11.07
CA ARG A 200 7.33 -10.19 -12.53
C ARG A 200 6.13 -10.70 -13.33
N SER A 201 5.27 -11.52 -12.72
CA SER A 201 4.07 -12.05 -13.36
C SER A 201 2.84 -11.14 -13.22
N LEU A 202 2.94 -10.04 -12.45
CA LEU A 202 1.83 -9.14 -12.26
C LEU A 202 1.37 -8.56 -13.62
N PRO A 203 0.06 -8.53 -13.88
CA PRO A 203 -0.47 -7.98 -15.11
C PRO A 203 -0.26 -6.47 -15.15
N ASP A 204 -0.05 -5.92 -16.35
CA ASP A 204 -0.20 -4.50 -16.58
C ASP A 204 -1.69 -4.16 -16.37
N LEU A 205 -2.01 -3.46 -15.27
CA LEU A 205 -3.35 -2.90 -15.08
C LEU A 205 -3.58 -1.86 -16.19
N LYS A 206 -4.62 -2.09 -16.99
CA LYS A 206 -5.07 -1.16 -18.03
C LYS A 206 -6.16 -0.23 -17.49
#